data_AF-A0A497J139-F1
#
_entry.id   AF-A0A497J139-F1
#
_cell.length_a   1.000
_cell.length_b   1.000
_cell.length_c   1.000
_cell.angle_alpha   90.00
_cell.angle_beta   90.00
_cell.angle_gamma   90.00
#
_symmetry.space_group_name_H-M   'P 1'
#
loop_
_entity.id
_entity.type
_entity.pdbx_description
1 polymer ?
#
loop_
_entity_poly.entity_id
_entity_poly.type
_entity_poly.pdbx_seq_one_letter_code
_entity_poly.pdbx_strand_id
1 'polypeptide(L)'
;MKLRIYTNIKPIETDPVEAREKLYNCLGPAVIDWTGWGLLRPGLLTRRLVIDVCNLWRAEKRKQIVIHDRPQLRGTWIFFDYLFSKVTATNPIIKCLANIGLAKYGRIKLTNTYLITAGLNLQEGLLLMLYTGKKIETQLNDLAYIISHMLGAPKPRVTEITRNTLTTLATYLEASPRWQLKGWTSKDGRTIELDLVQQNRQEYLKKLYGGEWRSLLFQDPYSKIKLTIGPRTKNLEVYIKKRYYNPGPKRELRPTFDELMKGIKIDKTTEVTPSTTDEANILKAYTERRGIMATIKLEKEKYNRDAYDVSYEFQGYDIKSDQHLIEVKAFK
;
A
#
# COMPACT_ATOMS: atom_id res chain seq x y z
N MET A 1 10.02 4.65 2.63
CA MET A 1 8.68 4.24 3.09
C MET A 1 8.85 3.08 4.05
N LYS A 2 8.06 2.96 5.11
CA LYS A 2 8.09 1.77 5.97
C LYS A 2 7.43 0.60 5.25
N LEU A 3 7.91 -0.62 5.49
CA LEU A 3 7.27 -1.83 5.02
C LEU A 3 6.46 -2.48 6.15
N ARG A 4 5.23 -2.89 5.84
CA ARG A 4 4.44 -3.82 6.66
C ARG A 4 4.11 -5.05 5.83
N ILE A 5 4.10 -6.20 6.48
CA ILE A 5 4.05 -7.50 5.82
C ILE A 5 2.93 -8.29 6.46
N TYR A 6 2.04 -8.83 5.63
CA TYR A 6 0.97 -9.69 6.04
C TYR A 6 1.05 -11.01 5.29
N THR A 7 0.78 -12.10 5.99
CA THR A 7 0.70 -13.45 5.45
C THR A 7 -0.70 -14.02 5.65
N ASN A 8 -0.90 -15.24 5.14
CA ASN A 8 -2.16 -15.98 5.25
C ASN A 8 -3.29 -15.35 4.41
N ILE A 9 -2.94 -14.64 3.34
CA ILE A 9 -3.87 -13.97 2.40
C ILE A 9 -3.88 -14.71 1.06
N LYS A 10 -3.85 -16.04 1.11
CA LYS A 10 -3.94 -16.85 -0.10
C LYS A 10 -5.42 -16.99 -0.48
N PRO A 11 -5.85 -16.52 -1.65
CA PRO A 11 -7.25 -16.60 -2.05
C PRO A 11 -7.67 -18.06 -2.26
N ILE A 12 -8.97 -18.34 -2.09
CA ILE A 12 -9.55 -19.66 -2.42
C ILE A 12 -9.50 -19.90 -3.94
N GLU A 13 -9.78 -18.86 -4.72
CA GLU A 13 -9.69 -18.87 -6.18
C GLU A 13 -8.38 -18.22 -6.64
N THR A 14 -7.70 -18.85 -7.60
CA THR A 14 -6.34 -18.45 -7.99
C THR A 14 -6.27 -17.56 -9.23
N ASP A 15 -7.40 -17.26 -9.88
CA ASP A 15 -7.40 -16.38 -11.07
C ASP A 15 -7.00 -14.94 -10.69
N PRO A 16 -5.85 -14.45 -11.18
CA PRO A 16 -5.40 -13.10 -10.89
C PRO A 16 -6.34 -12.02 -11.45
N VAL A 17 -7.06 -12.30 -12.53
CA VAL A 17 -8.01 -11.36 -13.12
C VAL A 17 -9.22 -11.22 -12.20
N GLU A 18 -9.83 -12.33 -11.80
CA GLU A 18 -10.93 -12.32 -10.82
C GLU A 18 -10.53 -11.65 -9.50
N ALA A 19 -9.36 -11.99 -8.93
CA ALA A 19 -8.87 -11.37 -7.70
C ALA A 19 -8.70 -9.84 -7.84
N ARG A 20 -8.23 -9.37 -9.00
CA ARG A 20 -8.13 -7.94 -9.32
C ARG A 20 -9.50 -7.27 -9.36
N GLU A 21 -10.48 -7.92 -9.98
CA GLU A 21 -11.84 -7.40 -10.07
C GLU A 21 -12.51 -7.33 -8.69
N LYS A 22 -12.34 -8.37 -7.85
CA LYS A 22 -12.80 -8.35 -6.46
C LYS A 22 -12.17 -7.21 -5.67
N LEU A 23 -10.85 -7.00 -5.80
CA LEU A 23 -10.15 -5.88 -5.17
C LEU A 23 -10.72 -4.53 -5.61
N TYR A 24 -10.94 -4.34 -6.91
CA TYR A 24 -11.51 -3.10 -7.43
C TYR A 24 -12.93 -2.87 -6.90
N ASN A 25 -13.80 -3.88 -7.00
CA ASN A 25 -15.20 -3.78 -6.61
C ASN A 25 -15.38 -3.50 -5.12
N CYS A 26 -14.58 -4.17 -4.28
CA CYS A 26 -14.69 -4.06 -2.83
C CYS A 26 -13.98 -2.85 -2.23
N LEU A 27 -12.83 -2.43 -2.77
CA LEU A 27 -12.14 -1.24 -2.26
C LEU A 27 -12.70 0.05 -2.86
N GLY A 28 -13.18 0.00 -4.11
CA GLY A 28 -13.70 1.16 -4.85
C GLY A 28 -12.66 2.27 -5.03
N PRO A 29 -12.95 3.31 -5.83
CA PRO A 29 -12.18 4.54 -5.83
C PRO A 29 -12.32 5.31 -4.51
N ALA A 30 -11.24 5.97 -4.10
CA ALA A 30 -11.31 6.96 -3.02
C ALA A 30 -12.10 8.20 -3.47
N VAL A 31 -12.80 8.83 -2.53
CA VAL A 31 -13.72 9.95 -2.79
C VAL A 31 -13.33 11.17 -1.97
N ILE A 32 -13.28 12.31 -2.63
CA ILE A 32 -12.93 13.60 -2.00
C ILE A 32 -14.12 14.19 -1.25
N ASP A 33 -13.84 14.84 -0.13
CA ASP A 33 -14.80 15.73 0.50
C ASP A 33 -14.81 17.08 -0.21
N TRP A 34 -16.00 17.51 -0.64
CA TRP A 34 -16.25 18.79 -1.30
C TRP A 34 -16.58 19.90 -0.29
N THR A 35 -17.00 19.53 0.92
CA THR A 35 -17.40 20.43 2.01
C THR A 35 -16.29 20.64 3.05
N GLY A 36 -15.34 19.71 3.11
CA GLY A 36 -14.19 19.72 3.99
C GLY A 36 -12.94 19.24 3.28
N TRP A 37 -11.78 19.49 3.89
CA TRP A 37 -10.49 19.17 3.27
C TRP A 37 -10.06 17.73 3.61
N GLY A 38 -10.92 16.74 3.36
CA GLY A 38 -10.75 15.32 3.74
C GLY A 38 -11.10 14.32 2.63
N LEU A 39 -11.04 13.02 2.93
CA LEU A 39 -11.65 11.97 2.09
C LEU A 39 -13.01 11.63 2.69
N LEU A 40 -14.08 11.67 1.87
CA LEU A 40 -15.39 11.14 2.28
C LEU A 40 -15.31 9.63 2.44
N ARG A 41 -14.60 8.96 1.54
CA ARG A 41 -14.42 7.50 1.54
C ARG A 41 -12.97 7.14 1.20
N PRO A 42 -12.30 6.35 2.06
CA PRO A 42 -11.08 5.63 1.69
C PRO A 42 -11.28 4.79 0.44
N GLY A 43 -10.21 4.53 -0.30
CA GLY A 43 -10.31 3.73 -1.51
C GLY A 43 -9.04 3.77 -2.37
N LEU A 44 -9.15 3.22 -3.57
CA LEU A 44 -8.11 3.18 -4.58
C LEU A 44 -7.83 4.57 -5.16
N LEU A 45 -6.56 4.88 -5.38
CA LEU A 45 -6.15 6.02 -6.19
C LEU A 45 -6.49 5.76 -7.65
N THR A 46 -7.40 6.55 -8.22
CA THR A 46 -7.84 6.43 -9.62
C THR A 46 -7.47 7.66 -10.45
N ARG A 47 -7.51 7.53 -11.77
CA ARG A 47 -7.29 8.65 -12.70
C ARG A 47 -8.31 9.75 -12.48
N ARG A 48 -9.59 9.38 -12.33
CA ARG A 48 -10.70 10.31 -12.09
C ARG A 48 -10.43 11.14 -10.84
N LEU A 49 -10.10 10.49 -9.73
CA LEU A 49 -9.75 11.16 -8.48
C LEU A 49 -8.64 12.20 -8.67
N VAL A 50 -7.58 11.85 -9.41
CA VAL A 50 -6.49 12.79 -9.67
C VAL A 50 -6.94 13.96 -10.54
N ILE A 51 -7.76 13.72 -11.56
CA ILE A 51 -8.30 14.78 -12.43
C ILE A 51 -9.17 15.74 -11.62
N ASP A 52 -10.14 15.23 -10.86
CA ASP A 52 -11.09 16.02 -10.08
C ASP A 52 -10.36 16.93 -9.09
N VAL A 53 -9.35 16.36 -8.45
CA VAL A 53 -8.50 17.06 -7.50
C VAL A 53 -7.63 18.12 -8.17
N CYS A 54 -6.99 17.81 -9.30
CA CYS A 54 -6.23 18.79 -10.06
C CYS A 54 -7.12 19.95 -10.54
N ASN A 55 -8.35 19.66 -10.96
CA ASN A 55 -9.34 20.66 -11.37
C ASN A 55 -9.73 21.56 -10.18
N LEU A 56 -10.10 20.96 -9.04
CA LEU A 56 -10.49 21.66 -7.82
C LEU A 56 -9.41 22.66 -7.37
N TRP A 57 -8.14 22.30 -7.54
CA TRP A 57 -7.01 23.14 -7.10
C TRP A 57 -6.41 24.02 -8.18
N ARG A 58 -7.00 24.03 -9.38
CA ARG A 58 -6.42 24.73 -10.54
C ARG A 58 -4.94 24.36 -10.73
N ALA A 59 -4.57 23.14 -10.36
CA ALA A 59 -3.20 22.67 -10.43
C ALA A 59 -2.81 22.49 -11.90
N GLU A 60 -1.57 22.82 -12.21
CA GLU A 60 -1.04 22.76 -13.57
C GLU A 60 -1.15 21.31 -14.11
N LYS A 61 -2.02 21.11 -15.10
CA LYS A 61 -2.27 19.80 -15.70
C LYS A 61 -1.02 19.39 -16.47
N ARG A 62 -0.21 18.48 -15.92
CA ARG A 62 0.80 17.79 -16.73
C ARG A 62 0.09 17.07 -17.88
N LYS A 63 0.61 17.19 -19.10
CA LYS A 63 0.04 16.52 -20.28
C LYS A 63 0.01 15.01 -20.03
N GLN A 64 -1.20 14.45 -20.10
CA GLN A 64 -1.60 13.06 -19.82
C GLN A 64 -1.27 12.53 -18.40
N ILE A 65 -2.29 12.57 -17.54
CA ILE A 65 -2.31 11.77 -16.30
C ILE A 65 -2.54 10.32 -16.69
N VAL A 66 -1.50 9.50 -16.60
CA VAL A 66 -1.58 8.07 -16.86
C VAL A 66 -1.60 7.36 -15.51
N ILE A 67 -2.79 7.14 -14.99
CA ILE A 67 -3.05 6.36 -13.77
C ILE A 67 -4.03 5.27 -14.16
N HIS A 68 -3.81 4.07 -13.64
CA HIS A 68 -4.75 2.98 -13.88
C HIS A 68 -5.89 3.09 -12.88
N ASP A 69 -7.12 3.02 -13.37
CA ASP A 69 -8.31 3.02 -12.50
C ASP A 69 -8.48 1.69 -11.75
N ARG A 70 -7.78 0.63 -12.18
CA ARG A 70 -7.81 -0.70 -11.59
C ARG A 70 -6.43 -1.13 -11.08
N PRO A 71 -6.37 -2.02 -10.08
CA PRO A 71 -5.11 -2.62 -9.64
C PRO A 71 -4.33 -3.24 -10.82
N GLN A 72 -3.01 -3.08 -10.83
CA GLN A 72 -2.14 -3.54 -11.90
C GLN A 72 -1.73 -5.00 -11.68
N LEU A 73 -1.93 -5.84 -12.69
CA LEU A 73 -1.36 -7.19 -12.73
C LEU A 73 0.06 -7.14 -13.28
N ARG A 74 1.00 -7.75 -12.56
CA ARG A 74 2.41 -7.86 -12.92
C ARG A 74 2.97 -9.22 -12.48
N GLY A 75 2.81 -10.22 -13.34
CA GLY A 75 3.15 -11.60 -13.00
C GLY A 75 2.23 -12.10 -11.88
N THR A 76 2.83 -12.57 -10.79
CA THR A 76 2.12 -13.09 -9.60
C THR A 76 1.62 -11.99 -8.65
N TRP A 77 1.92 -10.72 -8.97
CA TRP A 77 1.59 -9.58 -8.13
C TRP A 77 0.39 -8.79 -8.65
N ILE A 78 -0.46 -8.37 -7.71
CA ILE A 78 -1.42 -7.29 -7.89
C ILE A 78 -0.92 -6.06 -7.14
N PHE A 79 -0.69 -4.95 -7.86
CA PHE A 79 -0.25 -3.68 -7.28
C PHE A 79 -1.35 -2.63 -7.31
N PHE A 80 -1.54 -1.92 -6.21
CA PHE A 80 -2.45 -0.78 -6.15
C PHE A 80 -2.02 0.24 -5.12
N ASP A 81 -2.58 1.44 -5.26
CA ASP A 81 -2.40 2.53 -4.32
C ASP A 81 -3.72 2.76 -3.59
N TYR A 82 -3.68 2.72 -2.27
CA TYR A 82 -4.83 2.92 -1.40
C TYR A 82 -4.64 4.20 -0.58
N LEU A 83 -5.71 4.99 -0.47
CA LEU A 83 -5.75 6.29 0.17
C LEU A 83 -6.72 6.27 1.34
N PHE A 84 -6.29 6.79 2.49
CA PHE A 84 -7.20 7.13 3.60
C PHE A 84 -6.67 8.32 4.44
N SER A 85 -7.55 8.92 5.23
CA SER A 85 -7.23 10.00 6.18
C SER A 85 -7.74 9.68 7.58
N LYS A 86 -6.98 10.03 8.62
CA LYS A 86 -7.36 9.84 10.03
C LYS A 86 -8.22 10.99 10.60
N VAL A 87 -8.22 12.16 9.95
CA VAL A 87 -8.94 13.36 10.43
C VAL A 87 -9.42 14.17 9.22
N THR A 88 -10.61 14.74 9.30
CA THR A 88 -11.29 15.60 8.29
C THR A 88 -10.76 17.03 8.21
N ALA A 89 -9.60 17.35 8.80
CA ALA A 89 -9.20 18.74 9.01
C ALA A 89 -8.13 19.32 8.07
N THR A 90 -7.58 18.60 7.07
CA THR A 90 -6.64 19.23 6.11
C THR A 90 -6.35 18.42 4.84
N ASN A 91 -6.26 19.14 3.72
CA ASN A 91 -6.39 18.70 2.32
C ASN A 91 -5.54 17.48 1.87
N PRO A 92 -6.02 16.23 1.97
CA PRO A 92 -5.27 14.97 1.87
C PRO A 92 -4.57 14.71 0.53
N ILE A 93 -5.21 15.08 -0.57
CA ILE A 93 -4.85 14.51 -1.86
C ILE A 93 -3.69 15.31 -2.49
N ILE A 94 -3.44 16.57 -2.08
CA ILE A 94 -2.43 17.47 -2.67
C ILE A 94 -1.04 16.95 -2.41
N LYS A 95 -0.84 16.35 -1.23
CA LYS A 95 0.43 15.73 -0.86
C LYS A 95 0.58 14.36 -1.46
N CYS A 96 -0.49 13.58 -1.62
CA CYS A 96 -0.42 12.33 -2.38
C CYS A 96 0.03 12.62 -3.81
N LEU A 97 -0.64 13.57 -4.48
CA LEU A 97 -0.28 14.03 -5.82
C LEU A 97 1.12 14.67 -5.86
N ALA A 98 1.52 15.47 -4.88
CA ALA A 98 2.87 16.04 -4.83
C ALA A 98 3.96 14.99 -4.57
N ASN A 99 3.73 14.04 -3.66
CA ASN A 99 4.66 12.94 -3.35
C ASN A 99 4.88 12.02 -4.57
N ILE A 100 3.81 11.74 -5.32
CA ILE A 100 3.90 11.01 -6.60
C ILE A 100 4.23 11.93 -7.78
N GLY A 101 4.50 13.22 -7.55
CA GLY A 101 5.00 14.17 -8.54
C GLY A 101 3.99 14.62 -9.61
N LEU A 102 2.70 14.45 -9.37
CA LEU A 102 1.59 14.82 -10.24
C LEU A 102 1.03 16.23 -9.98
N ALA A 103 1.41 16.89 -8.88
CA ALA A 103 1.09 18.29 -8.61
C ALA A 103 2.30 19.04 -8.01
N LYS A 104 2.39 20.36 -8.24
CA LYS A 104 3.25 21.28 -7.48
C LYS A 104 2.33 22.17 -6.64
N TYR A 105 2.46 22.11 -5.33
CA TYR A 105 1.80 23.02 -4.40
C TYR A 105 2.83 23.44 -3.35
N GLY A 106 2.71 24.67 -2.81
CA GLY A 106 3.63 25.22 -1.80
C GLY A 106 3.89 24.26 -0.62
N ARG A 107 4.97 24.51 0.13
CA ARG A 107 5.50 23.65 1.21
C ARG A 107 4.55 23.53 2.44
N ILE A 108 3.31 23.10 2.27
CA ILE A 108 2.40 22.83 3.39
C ILE A 108 2.46 21.33 3.70
N LYS A 109 2.96 21.00 4.90
CA LYS A 109 2.94 19.64 5.44
C LYS A 109 1.52 19.30 5.87
N LEU A 110 0.85 18.40 5.14
CA LEU A 110 -0.39 17.82 5.65
C LEU A 110 -0.09 16.78 6.72
N THR A 111 -0.78 16.91 7.85
CA THR A 111 -0.93 15.92 8.89
C THR A 111 -2.08 14.96 8.49
N ASN A 112 -1.92 13.66 8.76
CA ASN A 112 -3.04 12.67 8.83
C ASN A 112 -3.61 12.03 7.54
N THR A 113 -3.02 12.22 6.36
CA THR A 113 -3.35 11.44 5.14
C THR A 113 -2.25 10.48 4.75
N TYR A 114 -2.65 9.26 4.38
CA TYR A 114 -1.74 8.15 4.16
C TYR A 114 -1.99 7.52 2.80
N LEU A 115 -0.92 7.46 1.99
CA LEU A 115 -0.85 6.66 0.77
C LEU A 115 -0.15 5.35 1.11
N ILE A 116 -0.77 4.25 0.70
CA ILE A 116 -0.22 2.91 0.80
C ILE A 116 -0.07 2.36 -0.59
N THR A 117 1.14 1.97 -0.95
CA THR A 117 1.38 1.13 -2.11
C THR A 117 1.37 -0.32 -1.66
N ALA A 118 0.33 -1.04 -2.04
CA ALA A 118 0.16 -2.46 -1.75
C ALA A 118 0.65 -3.31 -2.92
N GLY A 119 1.32 -4.41 -2.60
CA GLY A 119 1.61 -5.51 -3.51
C GLY A 119 1.12 -6.81 -2.89
N LEU A 120 0.12 -7.43 -3.52
CA LEU A 120 -0.42 -8.73 -3.12
C LEU A 120 0.15 -9.80 -4.05
N ASN A 121 0.85 -10.78 -3.50
CA ASN A 121 1.26 -11.98 -4.22
C ASN A 121 0.25 -13.10 -3.93
N LEU A 122 -0.48 -13.52 -4.96
CA LEU A 122 -1.56 -14.51 -4.82
C LEU A 122 -1.04 -15.93 -4.58
N GLN A 123 0.15 -16.26 -5.10
CA GLN A 123 0.71 -17.60 -4.99
C GLN A 123 1.21 -17.87 -3.56
N GLU A 124 1.94 -16.91 -3.01
CA GLU A 124 2.53 -16.97 -1.67
C GLU A 124 1.54 -16.55 -0.57
N GLY A 125 0.40 -15.94 -0.92
CA GLY A 125 -0.54 -15.39 0.05
C GLY A 125 0.08 -14.26 0.89
N LEU A 126 0.94 -13.46 0.26
CA LEU A 126 1.77 -12.43 0.88
C LEU A 126 1.29 -11.04 0.45
N LEU A 127 1.04 -10.15 1.41
CA LEU A 127 0.68 -8.76 1.17
C LEU A 127 1.73 -7.83 1.77
N LEU A 128 2.40 -7.09 0.89
CA LEU A 128 3.40 -6.11 1.23
C LEU A 128 2.79 -4.71 1.11
N MET A 129 2.81 -3.93 2.19
CA MET A 129 2.34 -2.55 2.21
C MET A 129 3.49 -1.59 2.47
N LEU A 130 3.81 -0.77 1.47
CA LEU A 130 4.71 0.36 1.62
C LEU A 130 3.91 1.59 2.02
N TYR A 131 4.26 2.21 3.16
CA TYR A 131 3.50 3.33 3.68
C TYR A 131 4.39 4.46 4.23
N THR A 132 3.82 5.65 4.26
CA THR A 132 4.39 6.81 4.97
C THR A 132 3.37 7.31 5.96
N GLY A 133 3.70 7.30 7.25
CA GLY A 133 2.78 7.74 8.30
C GLY A 133 3.26 7.39 9.70
N LYS A 134 2.61 7.98 10.72
CA LYS A 134 2.81 7.64 12.12
C LYS A 134 1.49 7.14 12.69
N LYS A 135 1.54 6.09 13.52
CA LYS A 135 0.39 5.51 14.24
C LYS A 135 -0.74 5.06 13.30
N ILE A 136 -0.41 4.51 12.12
CA ILE A 136 -1.41 4.04 11.14
C ILE A 136 -1.51 2.52 11.07
N GLU A 137 -0.68 1.83 11.85
CA GLU A 137 -0.49 0.39 11.78
C GLU A 137 -1.79 -0.39 12.05
N THR A 138 -2.71 0.17 12.85
CA THR A 138 -4.05 -0.39 13.06
C THR A 138 -4.93 -0.26 11.81
N GLN A 139 -4.91 0.87 11.11
CA GLN A 139 -5.64 1.03 9.85
C GLN A 139 -5.10 0.13 8.73
N LEU A 140 -3.79 -0.15 8.73
CA LEU A 140 -3.20 -1.14 7.82
C LEU A 140 -3.72 -2.55 8.13
N ASN A 141 -3.92 -2.86 9.41
CA ASN A 141 -4.50 -4.13 9.85
C ASN A 141 -5.96 -4.26 9.37
N ASP A 142 -6.76 -3.21 9.49
CA ASP A 142 -8.14 -3.18 8.98
C ASP A 142 -8.18 -3.43 7.46
N LEU A 143 -7.31 -2.76 6.70
CA LEU A 143 -7.19 -2.97 5.26
C LEU A 143 -6.76 -4.41 4.91
N ALA A 144 -5.79 -4.97 5.62
CA ALA A 144 -5.36 -6.35 5.40
C ALA A 144 -6.47 -7.36 5.71
N TYR A 145 -7.23 -7.13 6.79
CA TYR A 145 -8.41 -7.93 7.15
C TYR A 145 -9.47 -7.91 6.04
N ILE A 146 -9.80 -6.74 5.52
CA ILE A 146 -10.74 -6.57 4.41
C ILE A 146 -10.27 -7.34 3.16
N ILE A 147 -8.99 -7.19 2.80
CA ILE A 147 -8.41 -7.89 1.64
C ILE A 147 -8.50 -9.41 1.83
N SER A 148 -8.18 -9.92 3.01
CA SER A 148 -8.30 -11.36 3.31
C SER A 148 -9.74 -11.85 3.17
N HIS A 149 -10.67 -11.16 3.83
CA HIS A 149 -12.09 -11.53 3.82
C HIS A 149 -12.67 -11.51 2.40
N MET A 150 -12.33 -10.49 1.61
CA MET A 150 -12.76 -10.37 0.21
C MET A 150 -12.31 -11.55 -0.64
N LEU A 151 -11.08 -12.01 -0.42
CA LEU A 151 -10.48 -13.09 -1.18
C LEU A 151 -10.90 -14.49 -0.69
N GLY A 152 -11.78 -14.55 0.32
CA GLY A 152 -12.11 -15.80 1.02
C GLY A 152 -10.93 -16.41 1.76
N ALA A 153 -9.84 -15.65 1.94
CA ALA A 153 -8.63 -16.15 2.57
C ALA A 153 -8.83 -16.25 4.10
N PRO A 154 -8.04 -17.10 4.78
CA PRO A 154 -8.02 -17.14 6.23
C PRO A 154 -7.71 -15.78 6.87
N LYS A 155 -7.90 -15.67 8.19
CA LYS A 155 -7.60 -14.43 8.91
C LYS A 155 -6.11 -14.05 8.73
N PRO A 156 -5.80 -12.81 8.32
CA PRO A 156 -4.43 -12.44 7.99
C PRO A 156 -3.58 -12.39 9.26
N ARG A 157 -2.27 -12.61 9.08
CA ARG A 157 -1.30 -12.49 10.16
C ARG A 157 -0.29 -11.41 9.80
N VAL A 158 -0.04 -10.49 10.71
CA VAL A 158 1.00 -9.46 10.55
C VAL A 158 2.35 -10.05 10.97
N THR A 159 3.38 -9.82 10.17
CA THR A 159 4.76 -10.21 10.52
C THR A 159 5.39 -9.16 11.41
N GLU A 160 6.00 -9.60 12.50
CA GLU A 160 6.85 -8.74 13.34
C GLU A 160 8.25 -8.67 12.72
N ILE A 161 8.77 -7.46 12.50
CA ILE A 161 10.14 -7.29 12.01
C ILE A 161 11.10 -7.49 13.19
N THR A 162 11.70 -8.67 13.29
CA THR A 162 12.64 -9.01 14.36
C THR A 162 14.09 -8.71 13.93
N ARG A 163 15.03 -8.87 14.87
CA ARG A 163 16.46 -8.84 14.54
C ARG A 163 16.80 -9.93 13.52
N ASN A 164 16.23 -11.13 13.67
CA ASN A 164 16.50 -12.27 12.80
C ASN A 164 15.98 -12.05 11.36
N THR A 165 14.78 -11.46 11.23
CA THR A 165 14.25 -11.05 9.92
C THR A 165 15.22 -10.10 9.21
N LEU A 166 15.77 -9.12 9.95
CA LEU A 166 16.66 -8.09 9.41
C LEU A 166 18.06 -8.63 9.09
N THR A 167 18.64 -9.49 9.92
CA THR A 167 19.95 -10.11 9.65
C THR A 167 19.87 -11.04 8.46
N THR A 168 18.82 -11.86 8.37
CA THR A 168 18.63 -12.77 7.24
C THR A 168 18.45 -12.01 5.93
N LEU A 169 17.67 -10.94 5.95
CA LEU A 169 17.52 -10.08 4.78
C LEU A 169 18.84 -9.38 4.43
N ALA A 170 19.58 -8.86 5.41
CA ALA A 170 20.89 -8.26 5.16
C ALA A 170 21.86 -9.24 4.48
N THR A 171 21.89 -10.49 4.96
CA THR A 171 22.70 -11.57 4.38
C THR A 171 22.30 -11.86 2.94
N TYR A 172 21.00 -11.97 2.67
CA TYR A 172 20.49 -12.17 1.32
C TYR A 172 20.88 -11.00 0.39
N LEU A 173 20.76 -9.76 0.85
CA LEU A 173 21.10 -8.58 0.06
C LEU A 173 22.61 -8.45 -0.18
N GLU A 174 23.45 -8.82 0.79
CA GLU A 174 24.92 -8.80 0.60
C GLU A 174 25.38 -9.89 -0.39
N ALA A 175 24.80 -11.08 -0.31
CA ALA A 175 25.13 -12.18 -1.22
C ALA A 175 24.56 -11.97 -2.64
N SER A 176 23.56 -11.10 -2.81
CA SER A 176 22.92 -10.86 -4.10
C SER A 176 23.80 -9.99 -5.00
N PRO A 177 24.11 -10.41 -6.24
CA PRO A 177 24.90 -9.61 -7.17
C PRO A 177 24.21 -8.32 -7.60
N ARG A 178 22.90 -8.20 -7.34
CA ARG A 178 22.07 -7.05 -7.71
C ARG A 178 22.19 -5.89 -6.74
N TRP A 179 22.46 -6.17 -5.47
CA TRP A 179 22.42 -5.17 -4.41
C TRP A 179 23.82 -4.74 -4.02
N GLN A 180 23.98 -3.43 -3.83
CA GLN A 180 25.24 -2.86 -3.37
C GLN A 180 25.04 -2.24 -1.99
N LEU A 181 25.91 -2.59 -1.05
CA LEU A 181 26.00 -1.89 0.21
C LEU A 181 26.50 -0.45 -0.04
N LYS A 182 25.72 0.53 0.38
CA LYS A 182 25.99 1.98 0.24
C LYS A 182 26.10 2.72 1.57
N GLY A 183 25.88 2.04 2.69
CA GLY A 183 26.08 2.64 3.99
C GLY A 183 26.02 1.60 5.11
N TRP A 184 26.90 1.77 6.09
CA TRP A 184 26.97 0.93 7.27
C TRP A 184 27.12 1.82 8.50
N THR A 185 26.29 1.59 9.52
CA THR A 185 26.43 2.18 10.86
C THR A 185 26.62 1.07 11.88
N SER A 186 27.70 1.14 12.65
CA SER A 186 28.01 0.19 13.71
C SER A 186 26.91 0.19 14.78
N LYS A 187 26.89 -0.86 15.62
CA LYS A 187 25.98 -0.97 16.77
C LYS A 187 26.04 0.28 17.67
N ASP A 188 27.23 0.87 17.83
CA ASP A 188 27.46 2.07 18.65
C ASP A 188 27.07 3.38 17.95
N GLY A 189 26.62 3.33 16.69
CA GLY A 189 26.16 4.50 15.95
C GLY A 189 27.22 5.22 15.12
N ARG A 190 28.44 4.66 14.99
CA ARG A 190 29.48 5.23 14.14
C ARG A 190 29.28 4.80 12.69
N THR A 191 29.40 5.74 11.75
CA THR A 191 29.43 5.41 10.32
C THR A 191 30.73 4.69 10.00
N ILE A 192 30.65 3.59 9.26
CA ILE A 192 31.80 2.83 8.80
C ILE A 192 32.01 3.14 7.33
N GLU A 193 33.25 3.49 6.97
CA GLU A 193 33.65 3.68 5.58
C GLU A 193 33.60 2.36 4.81
N LEU A 194 33.03 2.39 3.60
CA LEU A 194 32.80 1.17 2.83
C LEU A 194 34.11 0.54 2.33
N ASP A 195 35.15 1.34 2.11
CA ASP A 195 36.47 0.85 1.70
C ASP A 195 37.07 -0.02 2.81
N LEU A 196 36.88 0.37 4.07
CA LEU A 196 37.30 -0.41 5.22
C LEU A 196 36.50 -1.71 5.39
N VAL A 197 35.21 -1.71 4.99
CA VAL A 197 34.40 -2.92 4.91
C VAL A 197 34.94 -3.89 3.85
N GLN A 198 35.38 -3.36 2.71
CA GLN A 198 35.95 -4.17 1.62
C GLN A 198 37.33 -4.74 1.98
N GLN A 199 38.19 -3.93 2.59
CA GLN A 199 39.53 -4.35 3.03
C GLN A 199 39.45 -5.45 4.10
N ASN A 200 38.51 -5.33 5.06
CA ASN A 200 38.36 -6.28 6.18
C ASN A 200 37.10 -7.15 6.03
N ARG A 201 36.83 -7.65 4.81
CA ARG A 201 35.55 -8.29 4.47
C ARG A 201 35.10 -9.39 5.42
N GLN A 202 36.00 -10.30 5.82
CA GLN A 202 35.62 -11.42 6.70
C GLN A 202 35.11 -10.97 8.08
N GLU A 203 35.73 -9.94 8.66
CA GLU A 203 35.30 -9.38 9.95
C GLU A 203 33.90 -8.77 9.83
N TYR A 204 33.68 -7.98 8.78
CA TYR A 204 32.39 -7.33 8.57
C TYR A 204 31.29 -8.31 8.18
N LEU A 205 31.59 -9.39 7.45
CA LEU A 205 30.61 -10.46 7.21
C LEU A 205 30.16 -11.12 8.52
N LYS A 206 31.08 -11.40 9.44
CA LYS A 206 30.73 -11.91 10.78
C LYS A 206 29.82 -10.93 11.53
N LYS A 207 30.15 -9.64 11.52
CA LYS A 207 29.30 -8.59 12.13
C LYS A 207 27.93 -8.49 11.46
N LEU A 208 27.86 -8.64 10.14
CA LEU A 208 26.62 -8.63 9.37
C LEU A 208 25.71 -9.78 9.80
N TYR A 209 26.24 -11.00 9.80
CA TYR A 209 25.52 -12.22 10.16
C TYR A 209 25.11 -12.22 11.64
N GLY A 210 25.96 -11.71 12.53
CA GLY A 210 25.66 -11.55 13.95
C GLY A 210 24.66 -10.43 14.26
N GLY A 211 24.31 -9.57 13.29
CA GLY A 211 23.45 -8.41 13.54
C GLY A 211 24.11 -7.32 14.38
N GLU A 212 25.44 -7.23 14.36
CA GLU A 212 26.25 -6.27 15.12
C GLU A 212 26.37 -4.91 14.42
N TRP A 213 25.23 -4.42 13.95
CA TRP A 213 25.11 -3.17 13.22
C TRP A 213 23.82 -2.48 13.61
N ARG A 214 23.83 -1.15 13.56
CA ARG A 214 22.65 -0.33 13.86
C ARG A 214 21.86 -0.04 12.60
N SER A 215 22.53 0.22 11.47
CA SER A 215 21.88 0.50 10.20
C SER A 215 22.69 -0.02 9.03
N LEU A 216 22.01 -0.58 8.03
CA LEU A 216 22.59 -0.91 6.73
C LEU A 216 21.74 -0.26 5.63
N LEU A 217 22.38 0.24 4.58
CA LEU A 217 21.73 0.79 3.39
C LEU A 217 22.20 0.02 2.16
N PHE A 218 21.29 -0.72 1.54
CA PHE A 218 21.49 -1.39 0.27
C PHE A 218 20.81 -0.62 -0.85
N GLN A 219 21.41 -0.61 -2.04
CA GLN A 219 20.88 0.07 -3.22
C GLN A 219 21.06 -0.79 -4.46
N ASP A 220 20.04 -0.78 -5.32
CA ASP A 220 20.05 -1.39 -6.64
C ASP A 220 19.59 -0.37 -7.72
N PRO A 221 19.47 -0.77 -8.99
CA PRO A 221 18.98 0.11 -10.05
C PRO A 221 17.55 0.64 -9.83
N TYR A 222 16.71 -0.04 -9.05
CA TYR A 222 15.28 0.27 -8.89
C TYR A 222 14.96 1.00 -7.58
N SER A 223 15.72 0.75 -6.52
CA SER A 223 15.34 1.04 -5.14
C SER A 223 16.53 1.09 -4.17
N LYS A 224 16.25 1.55 -2.95
CA LYS A 224 17.13 1.42 -1.78
C LYS A 224 16.37 0.74 -0.65
N ILE A 225 17.03 -0.15 0.07
CA ILE A 225 16.51 -0.78 1.29
C ILE A 225 17.39 -0.36 2.45
N LYS A 226 16.78 0.22 3.48
CA LYS A 226 17.44 0.55 4.74
C LYS A 226 16.93 -0.38 5.83
N LEU A 227 17.85 -1.05 6.50
CA LEU A 227 17.59 -1.92 7.63
C LEU A 227 18.08 -1.21 8.90
N THR A 228 17.29 -1.20 9.96
CA THR A 228 17.73 -0.63 11.26
C THR A 228 17.44 -1.59 12.40
N ILE A 229 18.48 -1.89 13.19
CA ILE A 229 18.39 -2.60 14.46
C ILE A 229 18.74 -1.60 15.57
N GLY A 230 17.71 -0.95 16.11
CA GLY A 230 17.81 -0.08 17.28
C GLY A 230 17.43 -0.79 18.58
N PRO A 231 17.73 -0.18 19.75
CA PRO A 231 17.37 -0.75 21.05
C PRO A 231 15.86 -1.05 21.16
N ARG A 232 15.04 -0.07 20.79
CA ARG A 232 13.57 -0.14 20.86
C ARG A 232 12.89 -0.34 19.51
N THR A 233 13.61 -0.19 18.41
CA THR A 233 13.02 -0.13 17.07
C THR A 233 13.75 -1.06 16.12
N LYS A 234 13.01 -1.93 15.46
CA LYS A 234 13.48 -2.78 14.37
C LYS A 234 12.64 -2.38 13.17
N ASN A 235 13.29 -1.93 12.11
CA ASN A 235 12.57 -1.42 10.96
C ASN A 235 13.23 -1.80 9.64
N LEU A 236 12.38 -1.84 8.63
CA LEU A 236 12.73 -2.03 7.24
C LEU A 236 12.07 -0.90 6.45
N GLU A 237 12.89 -0.08 5.80
CA GLU A 237 12.45 1.02 4.97
C GLU A 237 12.84 0.77 3.52
N VAL A 238 11.88 0.93 2.61
CA VAL A 238 12.05 0.75 1.17
C VAL A 238 11.85 2.09 0.47
N TYR A 239 12.78 2.44 -0.41
CA TYR A 239 12.82 3.69 -1.16
C TYR A 239 12.92 3.37 -2.66
N ILE A 240 11.79 3.28 -3.34
CA ILE A 240 11.74 3.01 -4.78
C ILE A 240 12.03 4.32 -5.52
N LYS A 241 12.89 4.28 -6.55
CA LYS A 241 13.20 5.49 -7.34
C LYS A 241 11.93 5.99 -8.01
N LYS A 242 11.76 7.32 -8.02
CA LYS A 242 10.55 8.00 -8.47
C LYS A 242 10.02 7.52 -9.84
N ARG A 243 10.93 7.28 -10.80
CA ARG A 243 10.57 6.81 -12.15
C ARG A 243 9.85 5.45 -12.19
N TYR A 244 10.11 4.60 -11.21
CA TYR A 244 9.50 3.27 -11.08
C TYR A 244 8.36 3.23 -10.07
N TYR A 245 8.35 4.16 -9.11
CA TYR A 245 7.33 4.24 -8.07
C TYR A 245 6.05 4.92 -8.53
N ASN A 246 6.19 6.04 -9.24
CA ASN A 246 5.07 6.89 -9.61
C ASN A 246 4.04 6.14 -10.47
N PRO A 247 2.72 6.35 -10.24
CA PRO A 247 1.67 5.81 -11.09
C PRO A 247 1.88 6.16 -12.58
N GLY A 248 1.68 5.17 -13.45
CA GLY A 248 1.76 5.28 -14.90
C GLY A 248 2.50 4.13 -15.59
N PRO A 249 2.73 4.22 -16.91
CA PRO A 249 3.24 3.10 -17.72
C PRO A 249 4.65 2.68 -17.32
N LYS A 250 5.45 3.64 -16.82
CA LYS A 250 6.82 3.40 -16.33
C LYS A 250 6.86 2.83 -14.91
N ARG A 251 5.71 2.68 -14.25
CA ARG A 251 5.63 2.08 -12.91
C ARG A 251 6.05 0.62 -12.97
N GLU A 252 7.04 0.28 -12.16
CA GLU A 252 7.64 -1.05 -12.15
C GLU A 252 8.10 -1.39 -10.72
N LEU A 253 7.17 -1.93 -9.92
CA LEU A 253 7.42 -2.27 -8.52
C LEU A 253 7.92 -3.71 -8.33
N ARG A 254 7.57 -4.59 -9.27
CA ARG A 254 7.88 -6.02 -9.22
C ARG A 254 9.35 -6.31 -8.91
N PRO A 255 10.35 -5.67 -9.55
CA PRO A 255 11.75 -5.95 -9.24
C PRO A 255 12.11 -5.74 -7.77
N THR A 256 11.52 -4.77 -7.08
CA THR A 256 11.79 -4.56 -5.66
C THR A 256 10.98 -5.53 -4.78
N PHE A 257 9.71 -5.79 -5.12
CA PHE A 257 8.85 -6.67 -4.33
C PHE A 257 9.27 -8.14 -4.42
N ASP A 258 9.75 -8.60 -5.58
CA ASP A 258 10.32 -9.95 -5.76
C ASP A 258 11.54 -10.17 -4.85
N GLU A 259 12.42 -9.18 -4.70
CA GLU A 259 13.59 -9.27 -3.82
C GLU A 259 13.19 -9.27 -2.34
N LEU A 260 12.20 -8.46 -1.96
CA LEU A 260 11.66 -8.45 -0.60
C LEU A 260 11.05 -9.82 -0.26
N MET A 261 10.25 -10.39 -1.17
CA MET A 261 9.65 -11.71 -0.99
C MET A 261 10.70 -12.82 -0.83
N LYS A 262 11.77 -12.80 -1.65
CA LYS A 262 12.86 -13.79 -1.56
C LYS A 262 13.72 -13.64 -0.29
N GLY A 263 14.04 -12.40 0.08
CA GLY A 263 14.98 -12.12 1.17
C GLY A 263 14.35 -12.13 2.57
N ILE A 264 13.05 -11.88 2.69
CA ILE A 264 12.37 -11.83 3.98
C ILE A 264 11.98 -13.25 4.41
N LYS A 265 12.67 -13.74 5.44
CA LYS A 265 12.25 -14.97 6.15
C LYS A 265 11.38 -14.59 7.35
N ILE A 266 10.15 -15.09 7.34
CA ILE A 266 9.14 -14.79 8.35
C ILE A 266 9.34 -15.74 9.52
N ASP A 267 9.68 -15.18 10.68
CA ASP A 267 9.99 -15.91 11.91
C ASP A 267 8.89 -15.72 12.97
N LYS A 268 8.31 -14.53 13.08
CA LYS A 268 7.26 -14.22 14.06
C LYS A 268 6.08 -13.51 13.42
N THR A 269 4.88 -13.99 13.73
CA THR A 269 3.63 -13.40 13.26
C THR A 269 2.59 -13.30 14.37
N THR A 270 1.70 -12.32 14.26
CA THR A 270 0.55 -12.14 15.15
C THR A 270 -0.72 -12.08 14.30
N GLU A 271 -1.80 -12.67 14.78
CA GLU A 271 -3.08 -12.57 14.10
C GLU A 271 -3.56 -11.11 14.05
N VAL A 272 -4.12 -10.71 12.91
CA VAL A 272 -4.67 -9.37 12.73
C VAL A 272 -6.04 -9.27 13.37
N THR A 273 -6.17 -8.43 14.39
CA THR A 273 -7.47 -8.05 14.95
C THR A 273 -7.89 -6.70 14.39
N PRO A 274 -9.08 -6.59 13.76
CA PRO A 274 -9.63 -5.31 13.31
C PRO A 274 -9.83 -4.33 14.47
N SER A 275 -9.75 -3.04 14.18
CA SER A 275 -10.02 -1.99 15.16
C SER A 275 -11.50 -1.83 15.43
N THR A 276 -11.84 -1.58 16.70
CA THR A 276 -13.22 -1.25 17.09
C THR A 276 -13.59 0.20 16.79
N THR A 277 -12.60 1.09 16.70
CA THR A 277 -12.81 2.53 16.50
C THR A 277 -12.70 3.01 15.06
N ASP A 278 -12.17 2.18 14.14
CA ASP A 278 -11.99 2.46 12.70
C ASP A 278 -11.84 3.95 12.35
N GLU A 279 -10.83 4.62 12.91
CA GLU A 279 -10.69 6.09 12.83
C GLU A 279 -10.62 6.62 11.38
N ALA A 280 -10.26 5.77 10.42
CA ALA A 280 -10.14 6.12 9.01
C ALA A 280 -11.35 5.68 8.18
N ASN A 281 -12.40 5.12 8.79
CA ASN A 281 -13.61 4.60 8.14
C ASN A 281 -13.34 3.52 7.06
N ILE A 282 -12.30 2.70 7.24
CA ILE A 282 -11.93 1.64 6.28
C ILE A 282 -12.95 0.50 6.30
N LEU A 283 -13.33 -0.01 7.48
CA LEU A 283 -14.35 -1.05 7.65
C LEU A 283 -15.71 -0.52 7.22
N LYS A 284 -16.05 0.73 7.57
CA LYS A 284 -17.29 1.36 7.14
C LYS A 284 -17.38 1.45 5.61
N ALA A 285 -16.36 1.99 4.95
CA ALA A 285 -16.32 2.10 3.50
C ALA A 285 -16.43 0.72 2.82
N TYR A 286 -15.76 -0.29 3.38
CA TYR A 286 -15.89 -1.66 2.91
C TYR A 286 -17.32 -2.21 3.02
N THR A 287 -17.99 -2.00 4.16
CA THR A 287 -19.39 -2.44 4.35
C THR A 287 -20.33 -1.75 3.36
N GLU A 288 -20.17 -0.44 3.14
CA GLU A 288 -20.92 0.31 2.13
C GLU A 288 -20.72 -0.29 0.73
N ARG A 289 -19.46 -0.54 0.33
CA ARG A 289 -19.13 -1.16 -0.96
C ARG A 289 -19.76 -2.54 -1.13
N ARG A 290 -19.78 -3.37 -0.09
CA ARG A 290 -20.46 -4.67 -0.14
C ARG A 290 -21.95 -4.53 -0.40
N GLY A 291 -22.61 -3.55 0.23
CA GLY A 291 -24.01 -3.26 -0.02
C GLY A 291 -24.26 -2.87 -1.48
N ILE A 292 -23.43 -1.99 -2.03
CA ILE A 292 -23.52 -1.56 -3.44
C ILE A 292 -23.38 -2.75 -4.38
N MET A 293 -22.35 -3.57 -4.20
CA MET A 293 -22.13 -4.75 -5.04
C MET A 293 -23.26 -5.78 -4.91
N ALA A 294 -23.82 -5.97 -3.71
CA ALA A 294 -24.95 -6.87 -3.50
C ALA A 294 -26.22 -6.37 -4.22
N THR A 295 -26.50 -5.07 -4.17
CA THR A 295 -27.65 -4.48 -4.86
C THR A 295 -27.49 -4.55 -6.39
N ILE A 296 -26.30 -4.29 -6.94
CA ILE A 296 -26.03 -4.48 -8.38
C ILE A 296 -26.30 -5.92 -8.79
N LYS A 297 -25.82 -6.89 -8.00
CA LYS A 297 -26.06 -8.31 -8.24
C LYS A 297 -27.56 -8.65 -8.20
N LEU A 298 -28.29 -8.13 -7.21
CA LEU A 298 -29.73 -8.33 -7.07
C LEU A 298 -30.50 -7.78 -8.29
N GLU A 299 -30.21 -6.55 -8.72
CA GLU A 299 -30.86 -5.93 -9.88
C GLU A 299 -30.66 -6.75 -11.15
N LYS A 300 -29.46 -7.27 -11.34
CA LYS A 300 -29.14 -8.12 -12.48
C LYS A 300 -29.81 -9.49 -12.41
N GLU A 301 -29.71 -10.19 -11.28
CA GLU A 301 -30.15 -11.59 -11.18
C GLU A 301 -31.66 -11.74 -10.99
N LYS A 302 -32.28 -10.86 -10.18
CA LYS A 302 -33.69 -10.97 -9.83
C LYS A 302 -34.58 -10.17 -10.78
N TYR A 303 -34.13 -9.00 -11.20
CA TYR A 303 -34.94 -8.07 -11.99
C TYR A 303 -34.49 -7.97 -13.45
N ASN A 304 -33.39 -8.64 -13.83
CA ASN A 304 -32.81 -8.63 -15.18
C ASN A 304 -32.57 -7.20 -15.71
N ARG A 305 -32.09 -6.31 -14.85
CA ARG A 305 -31.77 -4.92 -15.18
C ARG A 305 -30.26 -4.69 -15.18
N ASP A 306 -29.82 -3.84 -16.09
CA ASP A 306 -28.44 -3.37 -16.09
C ASP A 306 -28.27 -2.27 -15.04
N ALA A 307 -27.59 -2.63 -13.94
CA ALA A 307 -27.30 -1.74 -12.84
C ALA A 307 -25.84 -1.26 -12.87
N TYR A 308 -25.66 0.06 -12.69
CA TYR A 308 -24.37 0.72 -12.70
C TYR A 308 -24.13 1.44 -11.38
N ASP A 309 -22.91 1.31 -10.87
CA ASP A 309 -22.40 2.05 -9.71
C ASP A 309 -22.22 3.52 -10.08
N VAL A 310 -23.03 4.39 -9.48
CA VAL A 310 -23.00 5.84 -9.64
C VAL A 310 -22.66 6.57 -8.33
N SER A 311 -22.26 5.83 -7.29
CA SER A 311 -21.86 6.36 -5.98
C SER A 311 -20.76 7.43 -6.03
N TYR A 312 -20.07 7.53 -7.17
CA TYR A 312 -18.94 8.43 -7.42
C TYR A 312 -19.28 9.56 -8.39
N GLU A 313 -20.51 9.57 -8.93
CA GLU A 313 -20.96 10.52 -9.96
C GLU A 313 -22.08 11.44 -9.45
N PHE A 314 -22.86 10.98 -8.48
CA PHE A 314 -24.06 11.69 -8.01
C PHE A 314 -24.07 11.86 -6.49
N GLN A 315 -24.52 13.03 -6.04
CA GLN A 315 -24.75 13.31 -4.61
C GLN A 315 -26.15 12.82 -4.23
N GLY A 316 -26.27 11.55 -3.84
CA GLY A 316 -27.50 11.05 -3.18
C GLY A 316 -27.93 9.62 -3.57
N TYR A 317 -27.38 9.05 -4.63
CA TYR A 317 -27.71 7.70 -5.06
C TYR A 317 -26.45 6.91 -5.39
N ASP A 318 -26.48 5.62 -5.09
CA ASP A 318 -25.34 4.72 -5.25
C ASP A 318 -25.43 3.92 -6.55
N ILE A 319 -26.63 3.62 -7.02
CA ILE A 319 -26.85 2.76 -8.19
C ILE A 319 -27.90 3.38 -9.11
N LYS A 320 -27.62 3.34 -10.41
CA LYS A 320 -28.59 3.58 -11.48
C LYS A 320 -28.96 2.24 -12.12
N SER A 321 -30.25 1.89 -12.09
CA SER A 321 -30.80 0.65 -12.66
C SER A 321 -31.97 1.02 -13.58
N ASP A 322 -31.71 1.09 -14.89
CA ASP A 322 -32.62 1.66 -15.90
C ASP A 322 -33.14 3.06 -15.51
N GLN A 323 -34.44 3.16 -15.17
CA GLN A 323 -35.12 4.38 -14.72
C GLN A 323 -35.02 4.63 -13.21
N HIS A 324 -34.49 3.67 -12.44
CA HIS A 324 -34.43 3.74 -10.98
C HIS A 324 -33.09 4.30 -10.51
N LEU A 325 -33.15 5.14 -9.48
CA LEU A 325 -32.02 5.60 -8.70
C LEU A 325 -32.14 5.01 -7.29
N ILE A 326 -31.12 4.28 -6.86
CA ILE A 326 -31.14 3.50 -5.62
C ILE A 326 -30.09 4.05 -4.67
N GLU A 327 -30.51 4.40 -3.45
CA GLU A 327 -29.62 4.72 -2.33
C GLU A 327 -29.34 3.44 -1.54
N VAL A 328 -28.07 3.12 -1.31
CA VAL A 328 -27.67 1.96 -0.51
C VAL A 328 -27.33 2.44 0.89
N LYS A 329 -28.27 2.28 1.82
CA LYS A 329 -28.02 2.58 3.23
C LYS A 329 -27.10 1.53 3.83
N ALA A 330 -26.05 1.97 4.51
CA ALA A 330 -25.13 1.08 5.20
C ALA A 330 -25.90 0.20 6.21
N PHE A 331 -25.82 -1.12 6.03
CA PHE A 331 -26.39 -2.06 6.99
C PHE A 331 -25.49 -2.10 8.25
N LYS A 332 -26.12 -2.09 9.42
CA LYS A 332 -25.43 -2.27 10.71
C LYS A 332 -24.94 -3.69 10.88
#